data_AF-A0A2T4ZCJ2-F1
#
_entry.id   AF-A0A2T4ZCJ2-F1
#
_cell.length_a   1.000
_cell.length_b   1.000
_cell.length_c   1.000
_cell.angle_alpha   90.00
_cell.angle_beta   90.00
_cell.angle_gamma   90.00
#
_symmetry.space_group_name_H-M   'P 1'
#
loop_
_entity.id
_entity.type
_entity.pdbx_description
1 polymer ?
#
loop_
_entity_poly.entity_id
_entity_poly.type
_entity_poly.pdbx_seq_one_letter_code
_entity_poly.pdbx_strand_id
1 'polypeptide(L)'
;MERVAIYLRKSRADLEAEARGEGETLAKHKKALMTIAKQQNLNIVRIRQEIVSGESLIHRLEMMELLKEVENGFYDGVLVMDMDRLGRGNMREQGIILETFQKSGTKIITPRKTYNLQDEWDEEYSEFEAFMARKELKVITRRLQGGRIRSVEEGNYIGTRPPYGYQIQEDEKGRYLAPDPDQAPIVKMIFEWYTNDNSTKRMGSNKIANELNRMGRTAYDGGKWKGSSVLAIIKNAVYAGRIQWKKKEYKKPADPSKRRETKTRPQDEWIDVQGKHAPLVPMATYQKAQDILKRRYHVPYQLINGITNPLAGLIRCDICGASMVYRPYTKQPGHLRCYNRHCNNKSTRFTYVEEKLLRTLREWLHDYQLKFDQNDPLPNDSSQLIEVKRVSIQNIKQELENLKTQKGRLHDLLERGIYDEETYLERSKNLAERIEDRRKVLEETIESLKQEEERQEAQVNIIPKVKHVLDIYPKSDNPEQKNLLLKNILEKATYRKERYQRGEQFTLVVYPKL
;
A
#
# COMPACT_ATOMS: atom_id res chain seq x y z
N MET A 1 -10.75 -3.82 43.82
CA MET A 1 -10.22 -3.39 42.51
C MET A 1 -10.69 -1.96 42.31
N GLU A 2 -9.76 -1.02 42.30
CA GLU A 2 -10.08 0.42 42.32
C GLU A 2 -10.06 1.03 40.92
N ARG A 3 -9.45 0.37 39.93
CA ARG A 3 -9.33 0.87 38.56
C ARG A 3 -9.69 -0.22 37.56
N VAL A 4 -10.93 -0.22 37.05
CA VAL A 4 -11.39 -1.20 36.06
C VAL A 4 -11.75 -0.51 34.75
N ALA A 5 -11.30 -1.06 33.62
CA ALA A 5 -11.73 -0.63 32.29
C ALA A 5 -12.80 -1.56 31.72
N ILE A 6 -13.73 -1.03 30.94
CA ILE A 6 -14.63 -1.84 30.11
C ILE A 6 -14.13 -1.82 28.68
N TYR A 7 -14.08 -2.99 28.04
CA TYR A 7 -13.79 -3.11 26.62
C TYR A 7 -14.94 -3.76 25.86
N LEU A 8 -15.49 -3.01 24.89
CA LEU A 8 -16.63 -3.41 24.07
C LEU A 8 -16.20 -3.52 22.60
N ARG A 9 -16.39 -4.71 22.02
CA ARG A 9 -16.12 -4.96 20.61
C ARG A 9 -17.32 -5.58 19.91
N LYS A 10 -17.71 -4.99 18.78
CA LYS A 10 -18.72 -5.54 17.87
C LYS A 10 -18.14 -5.90 16.52
N SER A 11 -18.56 -7.04 15.97
CA SER A 11 -18.18 -7.42 14.60
C SER A 11 -19.02 -6.64 13.59
N ARG A 12 -18.46 -6.38 12.40
CA ARG A 12 -19.21 -5.77 11.29
C ARG A 12 -20.35 -6.67 10.78
N ALA A 13 -20.23 -8.00 10.95
CA ALA A 13 -21.29 -8.94 10.60
C ALA A 13 -22.54 -8.77 11.48
N ASP A 14 -22.34 -8.41 12.76
CA ASP A 14 -23.43 -8.23 13.72
C ASP A 14 -24.27 -6.98 13.43
N LEU A 15 -23.70 -5.99 12.71
CA LEU A 15 -24.45 -4.81 12.23
C LEU A 15 -25.37 -5.15 11.06
N GLU A 16 -24.93 -6.03 10.16
CA GLU A 16 -25.73 -6.45 9.00
C GLU A 16 -26.91 -7.35 9.42
N ALA A 17 -26.77 -8.11 10.52
CA ALA A 17 -27.85 -8.87 11.13
C ALA A 17 -28.88 -7.95 11.81
N GLU A 18 -28.43 -6.93 12.54
CA GLU A 18 -29.35 -5.99 13.21
C GLU A 18 -30.16 -5.14 12.24
N ALA A 19 -29.57 -4.78 11.09
CA ALA A 19 -30.30 -4.12 10.01
C ALA A 19 -31.46 -4.99 9.47
N ARG A 20 -31.45 -6.30 9.76
CA ARG A 20 -32.51 -7.28 9.45
C ARG A 20 -33.38 -7.62 10.66
N GLY A 21 -33.21 -6.95 11.81
CA GLY A 21 -33.96 -7.18 13.03
C GLY A 21 -33.42 -8.31 13.92
N GLU A 22 -32.27 -8.90 13.59
CA GLU A 22 -31.65 -10.00 14.33
C GLU A 22 -30.38 -9.52 15.06
N GLY A 23 -30.26 -9.72 16.37
CA GLY A 23 -28.99 -9.55 17.10
C GLY A 23 -29.00 -8.66 18.35
N GLU A 24 -27.90 -8.74 19.11
CA GLU A 24 -27.68 -7.96 20.33
C GLU A 24 -26.88 -6.67 20.07
N THR A 25 -27.40 -5.54 20.58
CA THR A 25 -26.78 -4.22 20.40
C THR A 25 -25.60 -4.01 21.33
N LEU A 26 -24.62 -3.21 20.89
CA LEU A 26 -23.52 -2.73 21.75
C LEU A 26 -24.06 -2.01 23.00
N ALA A 27 -25.24 -1.40 22.88
CA ALA A 27 -25.99 -0.84 24.00
C ALA A 27 -26.46 -1.90 25.01
N LYS A 28 -26.93 -3.08 24.56
CA LYS A 28 -27.29 -4.21 25.45
C LYS A 28 -26.07 -4.75 26.18
N HIS A 29 -24.96 -5.00 25.48
CA HIS A 29 -23.70 -5.45 26.09
C HIS A 29 -23.15 -4.44 27.09
N LYS A 30 -23.16 -3.15 26.73
CA LYS A 30 -22.77 -2.08 27.66
C LYS A 30 -23.66 -2.08 28.90
N LYS A 31 -24.98 -2.19 28.75
CA LYS A 31 -25.92 -2.25 29.87
C LYS A 31 -25.62 -3.46 30.77
N ALA A 32 -25.40 -4.64 30.19
CA ALA A 32 -25.07 -5.84 30.94
C ALA A 32 -23.76 -5.70 31.74
N LEU A 33 -22.68 -5.22 31.11
CA LEU A 33 -21.40 -4.99 31.79
C LEU A 33 -21.51 -3.93 32.89
N MET A 34 -22.28 -2.87 32.68
CA MET A 34 -22.52 -1.86 33.72
C MET A 34 -23.33 -2.43 34.90
N THR A 35 -24.28 -3.32 34.66
CA THR A 35 -25.00 -4.02 35.72
C THR A 35 -24.07 -4.92 36.54
N ILE A 36 -23.19 -5.68 35.88
CA ILE A 36 -22.20 -6.54 36.54
C ILE A 36 -21.21 -5.70 37.34
N ALA A 37 -20.71 -4.59 36.77
CA ALA A 37 -19.83 -3.67 37.47
C ALA A 37 -20.47 -3.15 38.77
N LYS A 38 -21.77 -2.82 38.74
CA LYS A 38 -22.52 -2.41 39.94
C LYS A 38 -22.67 -3.56 40.95
N GLN A 39 -22.98 -4.77 40.51
CA GLN A 39 -23.16 -5.94 41.38
C GLN A 39 -21.86 -6.36 42.08
N GLN A 40 -20.73 -6.27 41.38
CA GLN A 40 -19.40 -6.64 41.88
C GLN A 40 -18.66 -5.45 42.52
N ASN A 41 -19.32 -4.29 42.66
CA ASN A 41 -18.75 -3.06 43.20
C ASN A 41 -17.42 -2.64 42.54
N LEU A 42 -17.35 -2.77 41.21
CA LEU A 42 -16.18 -2.42 40.41
C LEU A 42 -16.19 -0.92 40.07
N ASN A 43 -15.06 -0.24 40.30
CA ASN A 43 -14.90 1.16 39.92
C ASN A 43 -14.47 1.27 38.45
N ILE A 44 -15.41 1.66 37.56
CA ILE A 44 -15.15 1.78 36.13
C ILE A 44 -14.53 3.14 35.81
N VAL A 45 -13.24 3.15 35.47
CA VAL A 45 -12.47 4.37 35.18
C VAL A 45 -12.41 4.71 33.69
N ARG A 46 -12.63 3.72 32.81
CA ARG A 46 -12.60 3.90 31.34
C ARG A 46 -13.54 2.93 30.63
N ILE A 47 -14.14 3.37 29.52
CA ILE A 47 -14.90 2.51 28.60
C ILE A 47 -14.34 2.70 27.19
N ARG A 48 -13.84 1.62 26.59
CA ARG A 48 -13.30 1.55 25.22
C ARG A 48 -14.28 0.81 24.33
N GLN A 49 -14.60 1.35 23.14
CA GLN A 49 -15.59 0.76 22.24
C GLN A 49 -15.16 0.79 20.77
N GLU A 50 -15.27 -0.34 20.06
CA GLU A 50 -14.93 -0.39 18.63
C GLU A 50 -15.79 -1.35 17.79
N ILE A 51 -15.89 -1.03 16.49
CA ILE A 51 -16.66 -1.78 15.48
C ILE A 51 -15.70 -2.34 14.43
N VAL A 52 -15.19 -3.54 14.70
CA VAL A 52 -14.18 -4.18 13.87
C VAL A 52 -14.24 -5.71 14.01
N SER A 53 -13.89 -6.40 12.91
CA SER A 53 -13.76 -7.86 12.93
C SER A 53 -12.59 -8.28 13.82
N GLY A 54 -12.75 -9.35 14.60
CA GLY A 54 -11.76 -9.86 15.54
C GLY A 54 -10.58 -10.61 14.92
N GLU A 55 -10.37 -10.51 13.60
CA GLU A 55 -9.37 -11.28 12.85
C GLU A 55 -7.93 -10.77 13.01
N SER A 56 -7.71 -9.45 13.14
CA SER A 56 -6.36 -8.90 13.34
C SER A 56 -6.32 -7.71 14.30
N LEU A 57 -5.38 -7.73 15.23
CA LEU A 57 -5.12 -6.72 16.25
C LEU A 57 -4.69 -5.36 15.67
N ILE A 58 -3.96 -5.35 14.54
CA ILE A 58 -3.45 -4.11 13.91
C ILE A 58 -4.60 -3.18 13.47
N HIS A 59 -5.78 -3.75 13.19
CA HIS A 59 -6.96 -2.97 12.82
C HIS A 59 -7.82 -2.53 14.01
N ARG A 60 -7.43 -2.88 15.24
CA ARG A 60 -8.19 -2.67 16.47
C ARG A 60 -7.57 -1.57 17.32
N LEU A 61 -7.79 -0.31 16.93
CA LEU A 61 -7.11 0.85 17.54
C LEU A 61 -7.42 0.98 19.03
N GLU A 62 -8.68 0.80 19.44
CA GLU A 62 -9.07 0.87 20.85
C GLU A 62 -8.49 -0.28 21.68
N MET A 63 -8.38 -1.48 21.10
CA MET A 63 -7.68 -2.61 21.74
C MET A 63 -6.18 -2.32 21.90
N MET A 64 -5.54 -1.73 20.89
CA MET A 64 -4.12 -1.38 20.95
C MET A 64 -3.84 -0.33 22.03
N GLU A 65 -4.71 0.67 22.16
CA GLU A 65 -4.61 1.64 23.24
C GLU A 65 -4.88 1.01 24.61
N LEU A 66 -5.89 0.15 24.72
CA LEU A 66 -6.17 -0.60 25.95
C LEU A 66 -4.96 -1.43 26.38
N LEU A 67 -4.31 -2.17 25.47
CA LEU A 67 -3.15 -2.99 25.79
C LEU A 67 -1.98 -2.14 26.31
N LYS A 68 -1.75 -0.96 25.72
CA LYS A 68 -0.74 -0.01 26.23
C LYS A 68 -1.09 0.48 27.64
N GLU A 69 -2.36 0.78 27.91
CA GLU A 69 -2.80 1.22 29.24
C GLU A 69 -2.65 0.09 30.28
N VAL A 70 -2.93 -1.16 29.88
CA VAL A 70 -2.72 -2.36 30.70
C VAL A 70 -1.23 -2.59 30.99
N GLU A 71 -0.38 -2.50 29.97
CA GLU A 71 1.07 -2.65 30.10
C GLU A 71 1.69 -1.60 31.05
N ASN A 72 1.15 -0.38 31.06
CA ASN A 72 1.56 0.69 31.97
C ASN A 72 0.92 0.59 33.39
N GLY A 73 0.14 -0.45 33.68
CA GLY A 73 -0.44 -0.68 35.01
C GLY A 73 -1.56 0.29 35.39
N PHE A 74 -2.27 0.86 34.41
CA PHE A 74 -3.37 1.80 34.67
C PHE A 74 -4.64 1.13 35.21
N TYR A 75 -4.78 -0.18 35.03
CA TYR A 75 -5.97 -0.93 35.42
C TYR A 75 -5.62 -2.16 36.26
N ASP A 76 -6.40 -2.39 37.32
CA ASP A 76 -6.36 -3.61 38.10
C ASP A 76 -7.14 -4.73 37.39
N GLY A 77 -8.11 -4.37 36.54
CA GLY A 77 -8.85 -5.33 35.71
C GLY A 77 -9.52 -4.73 34.48
N VAL A 78 -9.83 -5.61 33.52
CA VAL A 78 -10.59 -5.26 32.32
C VAL A 78 -11.84 -6.13 32.24
N LEU A 79 -13.00 -5.48 32.21
CA LEU A 79 -14.32 -6.11 32.12
C LEU A 79 -14.76 -6.23 30.66
N VAL A 80 -15.03 -7.47 30.23
CA VAL A 80 -15.47 -7.82 28.88
C VAL A 80 -16.63 -8.82 28.93
N MET A 81 -17.42 -8.91 27.86
CA MET A 81 -18.55 -9.87 27.81
C MET A 81 -18.07 -11.32 27.82
N ASP A 82 -17.03 -11.64 27.05
CA ASP A 82 -16.42 -12.96 26.98
C ASP A 82 -14.94 -12.77 26.59
N MET A 83 -14.07 -13.75 26.88
CA MET A 83 -12.64 -13.74 26.55
C MET A 83 -12.38 -13.44 25.06
N ASP A 84 -13.30 -13.91 24.23
CA ASP A 84 -13.35 -13.75 22.79
C ASP A 84 -13.45 -12.31 22.28
N ARG A 85 -13.91 -11.41 23.15
CA ARG A 85 -13.95 -9.98 22.84
C ARG A 85 -12.53 -9.44 22.79
N LEU A 86 -11.62 -9.93 23.64
CA LEU A 86 -10.22 -9.53 23.65
C LEU A 86 -9.48 -10.05 22.41
N GLY A 87 -9.73 -11.27 21.93
CA GLY A 87 -9.21 -11.71 20.63
C GLY A 87 -9.51 -13.17 20.31
N ARG A 88 -9.77 -13.45 19.03
CA ARG A 88 -9.87 -14.81 18.45
C ARG A 88 -9.05 -14.91 17.15
N GLY A 89 -8.04 -14.05 17.01
CA GLY A 89 -7.26 -13.86 15.79
C GLY A 89 -6.22 -14.95 15.56
N ASN A 90 -5.10 -14.58 14.95
CA ASN A 90 -3.96 -15.49 14.84
C ASN A 90 -3.33 -15.76 16.24
N MET A 91 -2.62 -16.88 16.38
CA MET A 91 -2.03 -17.31 17.65
C MET A 91 -1.08 -16.27 18.26
N ARG A 92 -0.33 -15.57 17.41
CA ARG A 92 0.65 -14.56 17.84
C ARG A 92 -0.02 -13.36 18.50
N GLU A 93 -1.06 -12.82 17.88
CA GLU A 93 -1.80 -11.67 18.42
C GLU A 93 -2.54 -12.02 19.70
N GLN A 94 -3.03 -13.24 19.82
CA GLN A 94 -3.65 -13.72 21.05
C GLN A 94 -2.61 -13.90 22.17
N GLY A 95 -1.43 -14.43 21.85
CA GLY A 95 -0.31 -14.50 22.78
C GLY A 95 0.08 -13.13 23.31
N ILE A 96 0.18 -12.11 22.44
CA ILE A 96 0.44 -10.72 22.85
C ILE A 96 -0.58 -10.25 23.88
N ILE A 97 -1.88 -10.49 23.64
CA ILE A 97 -2.93 -10.07 24.58
C ILE A 97 -2.75 -10.77 25.92
N LEU A 98 -2.66 -12.10 25.94
CA LEU A 98 -2.57 -12.86 27.20
C LEU A 98 -1.27 -12.51 27.97
N GLU A 99 -0.14 -12.40 27.27
CA GLU A 99 1.16 -12.02 27.84
C GLU A 99 1.12 -10.61 28.45
N THR A 100 0.47 -9.64 27.79
CA THR A 100 0.32 -8.28 28.35
C THR A 100 -0.44 -8.30 29.68
N PHE A 101 -1.55 -9.05 29.75
CA PHE A 101 -2.35 -9.15 30.98
C PHE A 101 -1.64 -9.94 32.09
N GLN A 102 -0.89 -10.99 31.74
CA GLN A 102 -0.08 -11.77 32.67
C GLN A 102 1.05 -10.92 33.29
N LYS A 103 1.82 -10.23 32.44
CA LYS A 103 2.94 -9.39 32.89
C LYS A 103 2.50 -8.21 33.76
N SER A 104 1.38 -7.58 33.42
CA SER A 104 0.85 -6.46 34.21
C SER A 104 0.14 -6.89 35.49
N GLY A 105 -0.23 -8.17 35.62
CA GLY A 105 -1.07 -8.67 36.71
C GLY A 105 -2.52 -8.16 36.65
N THR A 106 -2.93 -7.55 35.54
CA THR A 106 -4.28 -7.05 35.33
C THR A 106 -5.23 -8.24 35.14
N LYS A 107 -6.34 -8.29 35.89
CA LYS A 107 -7.30 -9.39 35.79
C LYS A 107 -8.26 -9.21 34.61
N ILE A 108 -8.65 -10.30 33.97
CA ILE A 108 -9.70 -10.28 32.94
C ILE A 108 -11.01 -10.65 33.62
N ILE A 109 -12.00 -9.77 33.61
CA ILE A 109 -13.29 -9.98 34.25
C ILE A 109 -14.32 -10.27 33.16
N THR A 110 -15.05 -11.37 33.31
CA THR A 110 -16.22 -11.71 32.48
C THR A 110 -17.44 -11.91 33.38
N PRO A 111 -18.67 -11.94 32.83
CA PRO A 111 -19.86 -12.27 33.60
C PRO A 111 -19.79 -13.64 34.30
N ARG A 112 -19.00 -14.57 33.76
CA ARG A 112 -18.91 -15.96 34.25
C ARG A 112 -17.80 -16.14 35.28
N LYS A 113 -16.63 -15.54 35.04
CA LYS A 113 -15.40 -15.75 35.82
C LYS A 113 -14.47 -14.55 35.70
N THR A 114 -13.72 -14.31 36.77
CA THR A 114 -12.54 -13.44 36.76
C THR A 114 -11.29 -14.30 36.60
N TYR A 115 -10.47 -13.99 35.62
CA TYR A 115 -9.23 -14.69 35.29
C TYR A 115 -8.04 -13.89 35.80
N ASN A 116 -7.15 -14.55 36.55
CA ASN A 116 -5.84 -14.05 36.92
C ASN A 116 -4.76 -14.83 36.17
N LEU A 117 -4.18 -14.27 35.11
CA LEU A 117 -3.21 -15.00 34.27
C LEU A 117 -1.83 -15.22 34.95
N GLN A 118 -1.63 -14.74 36.18
CA GLN A 118 -0.47 -15.12 37.00
C GLN A 118 -0.69 -16.45 37.74
N ASP A 119 -1.93 -16.94 37.79
CA ASP A 119 -2.26 -18.27 38.29
C ASP A 119 -2.23 -19.26 37.12
N GLU A 120 -1.49 -20.36 37.30
CA GLU A 120 -1.24 -21.36 36.24
C GLU A 120 -2.55 -21.95 35.69
N TRP A 121 -3.54 -22.22 36.56
CA TRP A 121 -4.82 -22.80 36.13
C TRP A 121 -5.66 -21.82 35.32
N ASP A 122 -5.71 -20.56 35.75
CA ASP A 122 -6.41 -19.50 35.04
C ASP A 122 -5.75 -19.17 33.69
N GLU A 123 -4.42 -19.25 33.60
CA GLU A 123 -3.66 -19.13 32.37
C GLU A 123 -3.98 -20.27 31.38
N GLU A 124 -3.77 -21.52 31.79
CA GLU A 124 -4.03 -22.71 30.96
C GLU A 124 -5.48 -22.76 30.48
N TYR A 125 -6.43 -22.46 31.38
CA TYR A 125 -7.84 -22.45 31.04
C TYR A 125 -8.17 -21.35 30.01
N SER A 126 -7.54 -20.17 30.13
CA SER A 126 -7.72 -19.07 29.18
C SER A 126 -7.18 -19.41 27.79
N GLU A 127 -6.03 -20.10 27.72
CA GLU A 127 -5.48 -20.60 26.46
C GLU A 127 -6.35 -21.66 25.79
N PHE A 128 -6.94 -22.55 26.59
CA PHE A 128 -7.86 -23.58 26.11
C PHE A 128 -9.15 -22.99 25.53
N GLU A 129 -9.81 -22.06 26.25
CA GLU A 129 -10.99 -21.32 25.77
C GLU A 129 -10.68 -20.59 24.46
N ALA A 130 -9.55 -19.89 24.42
CA ALA A 130 -9.01 -19.22 23.24
C ALA A 130 -8.83 -20.16 22.04
N PHE A 131 -8.31 -21.38 22.28
CA PHE A 131 -8.19 -22.40 21.24
C PHE A 131 -9.55 -22.88 20.73
N MET A 132 -10.48 -23.19 21.64
CA MET A 132 -11.81 -23.69 21.31
C MET A 132 -12.61 -22.67 20.49
N ALA A 133 -12.56 -21.41 20.89
CA ALA A 133 -13.15 -20.29 20.16
C ALA A 133 -12.64 -20.15 18.72
N ARG A 134 -11.33 -20.31 18.49
CA ARG A 134 -10.72 -20.28 17.15
C ARG A 134 -11.15 -21.49 16.32
N LYS A 135 -11.18 -22.68 16.92
CA LYS A 135 -11.62 -23.91 16.27
C LYS A 135 -13.07 -23.81 15.82
N GLU A 136 -13.94 -23.30 16.69
CA GLU A 136 -15.36 -23.05 16.38
C GLU A 136 -15.51 -22.08 15.21
N LEU A 137 -14.81 -20.93 15.24
CA LEU A 137 -14.82 -19.96 14.14
C LEU A 137 -14.38 -20.61 12.82
N LYS A 138 -13.31 -21.41 12.83
CA LYS A 138 -12.82 -22.12 11.63
C LYS A 138 -13.86 -23.10 11.09
N VAL A 139 -14.57 -23.81 11.97
CA VAL A 139 -15.64 -24.74 11.59
C VAL A 139 -16.84 -23.99 11.00
N ILE A 140 -17.28 -22.90 11.64
CA ILE A 140 -18.38 -22.05 11.14
C ILE A 140 -18.02 -21.48 9.76
N THR A 141 -16.83 -20.89 9.61
CA THR A 141 -16.37 -20.36 8.33
C THR A 141 -16.31 -21.44 7.26
N ARG A 142 -15.79 -22.63 7.58
CA ARG A 142 -15.76 -23.77 6.64
C ARG A 142 -17.16 -24.20 6.22
N ARG A 143 -18.11 -24.29 7.16
CA ARG A 143 -19.52 -24.63 6.88
C ARG A 143 -20.20 -23.57 6.01
N LEU A 144 -20.04 -22.28 6.33
CA LEU A 144 -20.59 -21.18 5.53
C LEU A 144 -20.01 -21.14 4.12
N GLN A 145 -18.70 -21.32 3.97
CA GLN A 145 -18.06 -21.40 2.65
C GLN A 145 -18.57 -22.63 1.87
N GLY A 146 -18.70 -23.78 2.52
CA GLY A 146 -19.29 -24.98 1.90
C GLY A 146 -20.73 -24.74 1.44
N GLY A 147 -21.57 -24.09 2.25
CA GLY A 147 -22.93 -23.71 1.88
C GLY A 147 -22.97 -22.75 0.69
N ARG A 148 -22.07 -21.77 0.64
CA ARG A 148 -21.95 -20.85 -0.52
C ARG A 148 -21.51 -21.56 -1.79
N ILE A 149 -20.56 -22.50 -1.69
CA ILE A 149 -20.12 -23.32 -2.83
C ILE A 149 -21.32 -24.10 -3.38
N ARG A 150 -22.02 -24.86 -2.53
CA ARG A 150 -23.21 -25.63 -2.95
C ARG A 150 -24.30 -24.75 -3.57
N SER A 151 -24.60 -23.62 -2.93
CA SER A 151 -25.62 -22.68 -3.46
C SER A 151 -25.24 -22.16 -4.85
N VAL A 152 -23.96 -21.83 -5.08
CA VAL A 152 -23.49 -21.44 -6.42
C VAL A 152 -23.59 -22.60 -7.38
N GLU A 153 -23.16 -23.81 -7.00
CA GLU A 153 -23.22 -25.03 -7.82
C GLU A 153 -24.65 -25.38 -8.27
N GLU A 154 -25.65 -25.09 -7.44
CA GLU A 154 -27.08 -25.18 -7.77
C GLU A 154 -27.59 -24.06 -8.70
N GLY A 155 -26.71 -23.14 -9.10
CA GLY A 155 -27.03 -22.02 -10.01
C GLY A 155 -27.63 -20.80 -9.33
N ASN A 156 -27.53 -20.67 -7.99
CA ASN A 156 -27.99 -19.49 -7.26
C ASN A 156 -27.03 -18.30 -7.37
N TYR A 157 -27.58 -17.10 -7.31
CA TYR A 157 -26.84 -15.85 -7.29
C TYR A 157 -26.57 -15.37 -5.86
N ILE A 158 -25.31 -15.42 -5.44
CA ILE A 158 -24.89 -15.05 -4.08
C ILE A 158 -24.41 -13.60 -3.93
N GLY A 159 -24.38 -12.82 -5.01
CA GLY A 159 -23.90 -11.44 -4.98
C GLY A 159 -24.85 -10.51 -4.24
N THR A 160 -24.31 -9.49 -3.56
CA THR A 160 -25.13 -8.49 -2.85
C THR A 160 -25.88 -7.58 -3.81
N ARG A 161 -25.29 -7.24 -4.96
CA ARG A 161 -25.85 -6.34 -5.97
C ARG A 161 -25.98 -7.09 -7.30
N PRO A 162 -27.09 -6.96 -8.03
CA PRO A 162 -27.23 -7.62 -9.32
C PRO A 162 -26.26 -7.04 -10.36
N PRO A 163 -25.84 -7.82 -11.36
CA PRO A 163 -25.20 -7.27 -12.55
C PRO A 163 -26.17 -6.34 -13.30
N TYR A 164 -25.66 -5.26 -13.90
CA TYR A 164 -26.46 -4.35 -14.74
C TYR A 164 -27.23 -5.12 -15.80
N GLY A 165 -28.53 -4.88 -15.98
CA GLY A 165 -29.39 -5.68 -16.85
C GLY A 165 -30.20 -6.77 -16.14
N TYR A 166 -29.96 -7.00 -14.85
CA TYR A 166 -30.70 -7.94 -14.03
C TYR A 166 -31.17 -7.30 -12.71
N GLN A 167 -32.18 -7.91 -12.11
CA GLN A 167 -32.64 -7.69 -10.74
C GLN A 167 -32.48 -9.00 -9.95
N ILE A 168 -32.33 -8.89 -8.63
CA ILE A 168 -32.27 -10.07 -7.76
C ILE A 168 -33.68 -10.44 -7.34
N GLN A 169 -34.05 -11.69 -7.52
CA GLN A 169 -35.26 -12.28 -6.97
C GLN A 169 -34.89 -13.48 -6.09
N GLU A 170 -35.83 -13.93 -5.27
CA GLU A 170 -35.63 -15.03 -4.32
C GLU A 170 -36.85 -15.94 -4.35
N ASP A 171 -36.60 -17.25 -4.40
CA ASP A 171 -37.59 -18.31 -4.27
C ASP A 171 -37.19 -19.30 -3.17
N GLU A 172 -38.00 -20.34 -2.97
CA GLU A 172 -37.75 -21.41 -1.98
C GLU A 172 -36.41 -22.14 -2.18
N LYS A 173 -35.84 -22.09 -3.39
CA LYS A 173 -34.59 -22.74 -3.79
C LYS A 173 -33.41 -21.77 -3.79
N GLY A 174 -33.61 -20.50 -3.42
CA GLY A 174 -32.58 -19.49 -3.24
C GLY A 174 -32.71 -18.28 -4.16
N ARG A 175 -31.66 -17.44 -4.17
CA ARG A 175 -31.63 -16.19 -4.93
C ARG A 175 -31.24 -16.44 -6.39
N TYR A 176 -31.92 -15.79 -7.32
CA TYR A 176 -31.61 -15.84 -8.75
C TYR A 176 -31.71 -14.45 -9.40
N LEU A 177 -31.29 -14.37 -10.67
CA LEU A 177 -31.35 -13.14 -11.45
C LEU A 177 -32.56 -13.16 -12.39
N ALA A 178 -33.32 -12.07 -12.43
CA ALA A 178 -34.38 -11.84 -13.40
C ALA A 178 -34.00 -10.67 -14.32
N PRO A 179 -34.26 -10.71 -15.64
CA PRO A 179 -33.98 -9.59 -16.54
C PRO A 179 -34.65 -8.30 -16.08
N ASP A 180 -33.89 -7.21 -16.02
CA ASP A 180 -34.43 -5.88 -15.77
C ASP A 180 -35.02 -5.32 -17.07
N PRO A 181 -36.31 -4.89 -17.10
CA PRO A 181 -36.97 -4.49 -18.34
C PRO A 181 -36.31 -3.29 -19.04
N ASP A 182 -35.70 -2.36 -18.28
CA ASP A 182 -35.09 -1.14 -18.83
C ASP A 182 -33.62 -1.34 -19.17
N GLN A 183 -32.89 -2.12 -18.36
CA GLN A 183 -31.45 -2.31 -18.50
C GLN A 183 -31.08 -3.49 -19.39
N ALA A 184 -31.89 -4.56 -19.42
CA ALA A 184 -31.59 -5.75 -20.23
C ALA A 184 -31.45 -5.45 -21.73
N PRO A 185 -32.30 -4.61 -22.36
CA PRO A 185 -32.14 -4.22 -23.77
C PRO A 185 -30.80 -3.53 -24.04
N ILE A 186 -30.30 -2.73 -23.10
CA ILE A 186 -29.02 -2.03 -23.23
C ILE A 186 -27.86 -3.04 -23.26
N VAL A 187 -27.90 -4.07 -22.42
CA VAL A 187 -26.89 -5.13 -22.43
C VAL A 187 -26.90 -5.87 -23.77
N LYS A 188 -28.09 -6.24 -24.28
CA LYS A 188 -28.21 -6.90 -25.59
C LYS A 188 -27.59 -6.05 -26.71
N MET A 189 -27.89 -4.75 -26.72
CA MET A 189 -27.33 -3.78 -27.66
C MET A 189 -25.81 -3.65 -27.55
N ILE A 190 -25.24 -3.66 -26.34
CA ILE A 190 -23.78 -3.65 -26.12
C ILE A 190 -23.13 -4.85 -26.81
N PHE A 191 -23.66 -6.05 -26.60
CA PHE A 191 -23.11 -7.26 -27.22
C PHE A 191 -23.27 -7.22 -28.73
N GLU A 192 -24.45 -6.83 -29.24
CA GLU A 192 -24.71 -6.72 -30.67
C GLU A 192 -23.70 -5.79 -31.38
N TRP A 193 -23.48 -4.58 -30.86
CA TRP A 193 -22.52 -3.64 -31.43
C TRP A 193 -21.07 -4.12 -31.33
N TYR A 194 -20.74 -4.84 -30.25
CA TYR A 194 -19.38 -5.34 -30.05
C TYR A 194 -19.06 -6.55 -30.94
N THR A 195 -20.05 -7.42 -31.18
CA THR A 195 -19.89 -8.66 -31.95
C THR A 195 -20.36 -8.56 -33.40
N ASN A 196 -20.72 -7.37 -33.88
CA ASN A 196 -21.20 -7.16 -35.24
C ASN A 196 -20.20 -7.70 -36.28
N ASP A 197 -20.67 -8.47 -37.28
CA ASP A 197 -19.80 -9.07 -38.29
C ASP A 197 -19.20 -8.05 -39.25
N ASN A 198 -19.91 -6.96 -39.52
CA ASN A 198 -19.39 -5.89 -40.34
C ASN A 198 -18.36 -5.07 -39.54
N SER A 199 -17.10 -5.14 -39.95
CA SER A 199 -15.96 -4.45 -39.32
C SER A 199 -16.14 -2.93 -39.21
N THR A 200 -16.88 -2.32 -40.14
CA THR A 200 -17.18 -0.87 -40.15
C THR A 200 -18.25 -0.47 -39.13
N LYS A 201 -19.18 -1.40 -38.82
CA LYS A 201 -20.25 -1.21 -37.84
C LYS A 201 -19.85 -1.70 -36.44
N ARG A 202 -18.86 -2.59 -36.33
CA ARG A 202 -18.34 -3.09 -35.07
C ARG A 202 -17.74 -1.97 -34.23
N MET A 203 -18.20 -1.85 -32.98
CA MET A 203 -17.75 -0.80 -32.09
C MET A 203 -16.82 -1.34 -30.98
N GLY A 204 -15.76 -0.58 -30.66
CA GLY A 204 -14.95 -0.84 -29.47
C GLY A 204 -15.63 -0.34 -28.21
N SER A 205 -15.19 -0.82 -27.04
CA SER A 205 -15.82 -0.48 -25.74
C SER A 205 -15.93 1.03 -25.45
N ASN A 206 -14.93 1.83 -25.85
CA ASN A 206 -14.99 3.29 -25.71
C ASN A 206 -16.03 3.94 -26.65
N LYS A 207 -16.16 3.43 -27.88
CA LYS A 207 -17.13 3.95 -28.86
C LYS A 207 -18.56 3.60 -28.41
N ILE A 208 -18.77 2.37 -27.93
CA ILE A 208 -20.04 1.93 -27.32
C ILE A 208 -20.40 2.82 -26.13
N ALA A 209 -19.46 3.07 -25.21
CA ALA A 209 -19.72 3.93 -24.06
C ALA A 209 -20.15 5.36 -24.47
N ASN A 210 -19.47 5.96 -25.45
CA ASN A 210 -19.83 7.28 -25.96
C ASN A 210 -21.21 7.30 -26.61
N GLU A 211 -21.55 6.25 -27.36
CA GLU A 211 -22.85 6.12 -28.01
C GLU A 211 -23.99 5.97 -27.00
N LEU A 212 -23.81 5.14 -25.96
CA LEU A 212 -24.76 5.03 -24.85
C LEU A 212 -24.98 6.37 -24.13
N ASN A 213 -23.89 7.11 -23.90
CA ASN A 213 -23.98 8.45 -23.31
C ASN A 213 -24.71 9.44 -24.24
N ARG A 214 -24.49 9.35 -25.55
CA ARG A 214 -25.17 10.18 -26.55
C ARG A 214 -26.68 9.91 -26.57
N MET A 215 -27.08 8.66 -26.36
CA MET A 215 -28.48 8.24 -26.23
C MET A 215 -29.11 8.55 -24.87
N GLY A 216 -28.39 9.22 -23.96
CA GLY A 216 -28.90 9.57 -22.62
C GLY A 216 -29.05 8.37 -21.68
N ARG A 217 -28.44 7.21 -21.97
CA ARG A 217 -28.50 6.04 -21.10
C ARG A 217 -27.48 6.17 -19.97
N THR A 218 -27.88 5.84 -18.75
CA THR A 218 -27.02 5.92 -17.56
C THR A 218 -26.39 4.57 -17.23
N ALA A 219 -25.20 4.61 -16.66
CA ALA A 219 -24.53 3.42 -16.12
C ALA A 219 -25.14 3.01 -14.76
N TYR A 220 -24.66 1.91 -14.18
CA TYR A 220 -25.19 1.34 -12.92
C TYR A 220 -25.28 2.33 -11.75
N ASP A 221 -24.37 3.30 -11.66
CA ASP A 221 -24.31 4.33 -10.62
C ASP A 221 -25.10 5.60 -10.96
N GLY A 222 -25.87 5.60 -12.05
CA GLY A 222 -26.54 6.79 -12.58
C GLY A 222 -25.60 7.73 -13.36
N GLY A 223 -24.29 7.43 -13.42
CA GLY A 223 -23.30 8.23 -14.11
C GLY A 223 -23.17 7.94 -15.62
N LYS A 224 -22.19 8.57 -16.26
CA LYS A 224 -21.85 8.33 -17.66
C LYS A 224 -21.12 6.99 -17.85
N TRP A 225 -21.43 6.31 -18.94
CA TRP A 225 -20.73 5.11 -19.39
C TRP A 225 -19.25 5.38 -19.64
N LYS A 226 -18.41 4.45 -19.17
CA LYS A 226 -16.97 4.39 -19.41
C LYS A 226 -16.66 3.12 -20.17
N GLY A 227 -15.63 3.14 -21.03
CA GLY A 227 -15.22 1.94 -21.78
C GLY A 227 -14.81 0.77 -20.89
N SER A 228 -14.34 1.04 -19.66
CA SER A 228 -14.07 0.00 -18.65
C SER A 228 -15.33 -0.69 -18.15
N SER A 229 -16.42 0.06 -17.94
CA SER A 229 -17.72 -0.50 -17.51
C SER A 229 -18.32 -1.38 -18.61
N VAL A 230 -18.27 -0.93 -19.87
CA VAL A 230 -18.68 -1.73 -21.03
C VAL A 230 -17.85 -3.02 -21.12
N LEU A 231 -16.53 -2.91 -20.96
CA LEU A 231 -15.64 -4.07 -20.99
C LEU A 231 -15.92 -5.06 -19.85
N ALA A 232 -16.31 -4.58 -18.66
CA ALA A 232 -16.70 -5.44 -17.55
C ALA A 232 -17.97 -6.23 -17.86
N ILE A 233 -18.95 -5.61 -18.55
CA ILE A 233 -20.16 -6.30 -19.04
C ILE A 233 -19.78 -7.40 -20.04
N ILE A 234 -19.01 -7.04 -21.08
CA ILE A 234 -18.62 -7.97 -22.15
C ILE A 234 -17.86 -9.19 -21.61
N LYS A 235 -17.02 -9.01 -20.58
CA LYS A 235 -16.24 -10.10 -19.97
C LYS A 235 -17.06 -11.02 -19.05
N ASN A 236 -18.25 -10.62 -18.62
CA ASN A 236 -19.00 -11.32 -17.59
C ASN A 236 -19.89 -12.43 -18.18
N ALA A 237 -19.61 -13.70 -17.83
CA ALA A 237 -20.35 -14.85 -18.34
C ALA A 237 -21.81 -14.92 -17.85
N VAL A 238 -22.19 -14.10 -16.84
CA VAL A 238 -23.57 -14.01 -16.35
C VAL A 238 -24.56 -13.63 -17.44
N TYR A 239 -24.15 -12.84 -18.42
CA TYR A 239 -25.01 -12.45 -19.53
C TYR A 239 -25.33 -13.61 -20.48
N ALA A 240 -24.49 -14.65 -20.47
CA ALA A 240 -24.68 -15.89 -21.21
C ALA A 240 -25.29 -17.03 -20.36
N GLY A 241 -25.84 -16.72 -19.17
CA GLY A 241 -26.50 -17.70 -18.32
C GLY A 241 -25.57 -18.46 -17.36
N ARG A 242 -24.29 -18.07 -17.24
CA ARG A 242 -23.33 -18.77 -16.37
C ARG A 242 -22.97 -17.97 -15.12
N ILE A 243 -22.87 -18.61 -13.97
CA ILE A 243 -22.44 -17.97 -12.72
C ILE A 243 -20.99 -18.35 -12.46
N GLN A 244 -20.13 -17.33 -12.41
CA GLN A 244 -18.71 -17.48 -12.10
C GLN A 244 -18.40 -16.93 -10.71
N TRP A 245 -17.92 -17.80 -9.82
CA TRP A 245 -17.52 -17.45 -8.45
C TRP A 245 -16.06 -17.78 -8.17
N LYS A 246 -15.52 -17.25 -7.05
CA LYS A 246 -14.09 -17.32 -6.69
C LYS A 246 -13.13 -16.82 -7.78
N LYS A 247 -13.48 -15.78 -8.53
CA LYS A 247 -12.57 -15.21 -9.56
C LYS A 247 -11.39 -14.41 -8.98
N LYS A 248 -11.55 -13.88 -7.77
CA LYS A 248 -10.60 -12.96 -7.14
C LYS A 248 -10.23 -13.44 -5.75
N GLU A 249 -8.96 -13.29 -5.43
CA GLU A 249 -8.43 -13.40 -4.08
C GLU A 249 -8.18 -11.99 -3.55
N TYR A 250 -8.70 -11.71 -2.36
CA TYR A 250 -8.49 -10.45 -1.66
C TYR A 250 -7.54 -10.71 -0.50
N LYS A 251 -6.40 -10.01 -0.50
CA LYS A 251 -5.46 -10.04 0.62
C LYS A 251 -5.60 -8.74 1.41
N LYS A 252 -5.81 -8.86 2.71
CA LYS A 252 -5.74 -7.71 3.62
C LYS A 252 -4.27 -7.33 3.76
N PRO A 253 -3.92 -6.06 3.55
CA PRO A 253 -2.55 -5.61 3.72
C PRO A 253 -2.20 -5.60 5.21
N ALA A 254 -0.93 -5.87 5.53
CA ALA A 254 -0.42 -5.76 6.90
C ALA A 254 -0.48 -4.31 7.44
N ASP A 255 -0.43 -3.33 6.53
CA ASP A 255 -0.56 -1.91 6.81
C ASP A 255 -2.01 -1.45 6.56
N PRO A 256 -2.75 -0.98 7.58
CA PRO A 256 -4.11 -0.48 7.45
C PRO A 256 -4.29 0.69 6.49
N SER A 257 -3.22 1.45 6.20
CA SER A 257 -3.23 2.59 5.27
C SER A 257 -3.21 2.17 3.80
N LYS A 258 -2.80 0.93 3.50
CA LYS A 258 -2.71 0.42 2.13
C LYS A 258 -4.04 -0.15 1.65
N ARG A 259 -4.29 -0.04 0.35
CA ARG A 259 -5.48 -0.65 -0.28
C ARG A 259 -5.35 -2.17 -0.31
N ARG A 260 -6.50 -2.86 -0.23
CA ARG A 260 -6.55 -4.33 -0.37
C ARG A 260 -5.94 -4.77 -1.70
N GLU A 261 -5.00 -5.69 -1.61
CA GLU A 261 -4.45 -6.34 -2.79
C GLU A 261 -5.51 -7.29 -3.37
N THR A 262 -5.70 -7.22 -4.68
CA THR A 262 -6.66 -8.06 -5.39
C THR A 262 -5.92 -8.81 -6.48
N LYS A 263 -5.85 -10.14 -6.36
CA LYS A 263 -5.28 -11.02 -7.38
C LYS A 263 -6.41 -11.77 -8.08
N THR A 264 -6.39 -11.81 -9.42
CA THR A 264 -7.29 -12.69 -10.18
C THR A 264 -6.75 -14.11 -10.07
N ARG A 265 -7.61 -15.07 -9.71
CA ARG A 265 -7.22 -16.48 -9.62
C ARG A 265 -7.09 -17.10 -11.02
N PRO A 266 -6.27 -18.15 -11.20
CA PRO A 266 -6.31 -19.02 -12.38
C PRO A 266 -7.75 -19.49 -12.69
N GLN A 267 -8.07 -19.70 -13.97
CA GLN A 267 -9.44 -20.02 -14.41
C GLN A 267 -9.92 -21.39 -13.93
N ASP A 268 -9.01 -22.34 -13.76
CA ASP A 268 -9.24 -23.69 -13.21
C ASP A 268 -9.66 -23.67 -11.73
N GLU A 269 -9.36 -22.60 -10.99
CA GLU A 269 -9.85 -22.41 -9.62
C GLU A 269 -11.25 -21.78 -9.56
N TRP A 270 -11.82 -21.36 -10.70
CA TRP A 270 -13.12 -20.69 -10.73
C TRP A 270 -14.23 -21.73 -10.64
N ILE A 271 -15.26 -21.42 -9.85
CA ILE A 271 -16.51 -22.17 -9.91
C ILE A 271 -17.33 -21.55 -11.05
N ASP A 272 -17.51 -22.28 -12.14
CA ASP A 272 -18.25 -21.82 -13.33
C ASP A 272 -19.36 -22.82 -13.67
N VAL A 273 -20.59 -22.42 -13.37
CA VAL A 273 -21.77 -23.29 -13.39
C VAL A 273 -22.93 -22.63 -14.12
N GLN A 274 -23.90 -23.42 -14.55
CA GLN A 274 -25.11 -22.91 -15.18
C GLN A 274 -25.97 -22.20 -14.12
N GLY A 275 -26.30 -20.93 -14.37
CA GLY A 275 -27.21 -20.18 -13.50
C GLY A 275 -28.67 -20.53 -13.75
N LYS A 276 -29.51 -20.31 -12.73
CA LYS A 276 -30.98 -20.44 -12.84
C LYS A 276 -31.62 -19.35 -13.69
N HIS A 277 -30.91 -18.26 -13.96
CA HIS A 277 -31.44 -17.09 -14.65
C HIS A 277 -31.46 -17.25 -16.17
N ALA A 278 -32.42 -16.59 -16.81
CA ALA A 278 -32.48 -16.51 -18.26
C ALA A 278 -31.29 -15.69 -18.80
N PRO A 279 -30.53 -16.19 -19.79
CA PRO A 279 -29.44 -15.44 -20.39
C PRO A 279 -29.97 -14.22 -21.16
N LEU A 280 -29.31 -13.07 -21.05
CA LEU A 280 -29.62 -11.90 -21.90
C LEU A 280 -29.08 -12.07 -23.31
N VAL A 281 -27.98 -12.81 -23.49
CA VAL A 281 -27.36 -13.05 -24.79
C VAL A 281 -27.08 -14.54 -25.00
N PRO A 282 -27.18 -15.04 -26.23
CA PRO A 282 -26.79 -16.42 -26.54
C PRO A 282 -25.33 -16.70 -26.20
N MET A 283 -25.02 -17.93 -25.79
CA MET A 283 -23.66 -18.36 -25.48
C MET A 283 -22.70 -18.16 -26.67
N ALA A 284 -23.19 -18.38 -27.90
CA ALA A 284 -22.41 -18.12 -29.12
C ALA A 284 -21.98 -16.65 -29.25
N THR A 285 -22.88 -15.70 -28.94
CA THR A 285 -22.58 -14.26 -28.96
C THR A 285 -21.53 -13.91 -27.90
N TYR A 286 -21.65 -14.47 -26.70
CA TYR A 286 -20.67 -14.27 -25.64
C TYR A 286 -19.30 -14.83 -26.01
N GLN A 287 -19.24 -16.05 -26.58
CA GLN A 287 -18.00 -16.67 -27.02
C GLN A 287 -17.30 -15.84 -28.10
N LYS A 288 -18.06 -15.38 -29.10
CA LYS A 288 -17.56 -14.47 -30.14
C LYS A 288 -16.97 -13.19 -29.54
N ALA A 289 -17.60 -12.63 -28.51
CA ALA A 289 -17.06 -11.48 -27.79
C ALA A 289 -15.74 -11.81 -27.06
N GLN A 290 -15.64 -12.98 -26.42
CA GLN A 290 -14.39 -13.43 -25.78
C GLN A 290 -13.27 -13.66 -26.80
N ASP A 291 -13.58 -14.19 -27.98
CA ASP A 291 -12.59 -14.41 -29.04
C ASP A 291 -12.07 -13.09 -29.60
N ILE A 292 -12.95 -12.09 -29.79
CA ILE A 292 -12.55 -10.73 -30.14
C ILE A 292 -11.62 -10.15 -29.06
N LEU A 293 -11.93 -10.37 -27.77
CA LEU A 293 -11.10 -9.90 -26.66
C LEU A 293 -9.71 -10.56 -26.64
N LYS A 294 -9.63 -11.88 -26.88
CA LYS A 294 -8.36 -12.61 -26.98
C LYS A 294 -7.51 -12.11 -28.14
N ARG A 295 -8.10 -11.91 -29.31
CA ARG A 295 -7.42 -11.40 -30.52
C ARG A 295 -6.98 -9.95 -30.39
N ARG A 296 -7.74 -9.13 -29.65
CA ARG A 296 -7.44 -7.72 -29.37
C ARG A 296 -6.62 -7.52 -28.10
N TYR A 297 -6.06 -8.58 -27.52
CA TYR A 297 -5.03 -8.41 -26.51
C TYR A 297 -3.83 -7.73 -27.17
N HIS A 298 -3.81 -6.41 -27.12
CA HIS A 298 -2.58 -5.66 -27.32
C HIS A 298 -1.68 -6.12 -26.18
N VAL A 299 -0.79 -7.06 -26.47
CA VAL A 299 0.42 -7.19 -25.69
C VAL A 299 0.98 -5.77 -25.61
N PRO A 300 1.30 -5.26 -24.40
CA PRO A 300 1.87 -3.93 -24.26
C PRO A 300 2.95 -3.77 -25.32
N TYR A 301 2.91 -2.67 -26.08
CA TYR A 301 3.80 -2.49 -27.24
C TYR A 301 5.29 -2.76 -26.88
N GLN A 302 5.67 -2.46 -25.63
CA GLN A 302 6.98 -2.69 -25.02
C GLN A 302 7.39 -4.17 -24.85
N LEU A 303 6.43 -5.10 -24.83
CA LEU A 303 6.64 -6.55 -24.68
C LEU A 303 6.83 -7.26 -26.03
N ILE A 304 6.47 -6.62 -27.15
CA ILE A 304 6.66 -7.16 -28.51
C ILE A 304 7.75 -6.38 -29.26
N ASN A 305 7.79 -5.06 -29.10
CA ASN A 305 8.74 -4.18 -29.75
C ASN A 305 9.63 -3.55 -28.68
N GLY A 306 10.94 -3.60 -28.88
CA GLY A 306 11.92 -2.95 -28.01
C GLY A 306 11.69 -1.44 -27.88
N ILE A 307 12.53 -0.78 -27.10
CA ILE A 307 12.43 0.66 -26.87
C ILE A 307 12.57 1.42 -28.20
N THR A 308 11.55 2.19 -28.58
CA THR A 308 11.53 2.93 -29.85
C THR A 308 12.04 4.36 -29.77
N ASN A 309 12.31 4.87 -28.57
CA ASN A 309 12.87 6.20 -28.38
C ASN A 309 13.79 6.20 -27.15
N PRO A 310 14.97 6.83 -27.24
CA PRO A 310 15.97 6.78 -26.19
C PRO A 310 15.58 7.53 -24.91
N LEU A 311 14.56 8.38 -24.97
CA LEU A 311 14.06 9.15 -23.81
C LEU A 311 12.92 8.45 -23.05
N ALA A 312 12.58 7.22 -23.44
CA ALA A 312 11.46 6.48 -22.86
C ALA A 312 11.62 6.28 -21.34
N GLY A 313 10.63 6.76 -20.58
CA GLY A 313 10.58 6.62 -19.13
C GLY A 313 11.43 7.62 -18.33
N LEU A 314 12.25 8.43 -19.00
CA LEU A 314 13.14 9.41 -18.37
C LEU A 314 12.48 10.79 -18.23
N ILE A 315 11.75 11.23 -19.27
CA ILE A 315 11.17 12.57 -19.27
C ILE A 315 9.79 12.59 -18.59
N ARG A 316 9.64 13.47 -17.60
CA ARG A 316 8.40 13.68 -16.82
C ARG A 316 7.84 15.07 -17.07
N CYS A 317 6.52 15.19 -17.03
CA CYS A 317 5.84 16.47 -17.12
C CYS A 317 5.98 17.23 -15.80
N ASP A 318 6.54 18.43 -15.84
CA ASP A 318 6.71 19.29 -14.66
C ASP A 318 5.36 19.72 -14.04
N ILE A 319 4.32 19.85 -14.86
CA ILE A 319 3.00 20.35 -14.42
C ILE A 319 2.17 19.27 -13.72
N CYS A 320 2.23 18.01 -14.16
CA CYS A 320 1.33 16.96 -13.66
C CYS A 320 2.02 15.65 -13.25
N GLY A 321 3.35 15.59 -13.32
CA GLY A 321 4.14 14.41 -12.97
C GLY A 321 4.03 13.22 -13.94
N ALA A 322 3.08 13.23 -14.88
CA ALA A 322 2.90 12.15 -15.84
C ALA A 322 4.11 12.00 -16.77
N SER A 323 4.36 10.78 -17.26
CA SER A 323 5.41 10.52 -18.24
C SER A 323 5.15 11.28 -19.54
N MET A 324 6.21 11.81 -20.13
CA MET A 324 6.19 12.29 -21.50
C MET A 324 6.36 11.10 -22.45
N VAL A 325 5.53 11.03 -23.49
CA VAL A 325 5.47 9.91 -24.44
C VAL A 325 5.80 10.39 -25.84
N TYR A 326 6.57 9.58 -26.57
CA TYR A 326 6.86 9.80 -27.98
C TYR A 326 5.63 9.48 -28.84
N ARG A 327 5.29 10.39 -29.74
CA ARG A 327 4.23 10.21 -30.73
C ARG A 327 4.83 10.33 -32.14
N PRO A 328 4.88 9.23 -32.91
CA PRO A 328 5.29 9.29 -34.31
C PRO A 328 4.20 9.99 -35.15
N TYR A 329 4.63 10.62 -36.24
CA TYR A 329 3.74 11.15 -37.29
C TYR A 329 4.28 10.71 -38.65
N THR A 330 3.40 10.61 -39.64
CA THR A 330 3.76 10.19 -41.00
C THR A 330 4.31 11.31 -41.87
N LYS A 331 3.87 12.55 -41.65
CA LYS A 331 4.21 13.74 -42.47
C LYS A 331 5.12 14.75 -41.78
N GLN A 332 5.54 14.50 -40.54
CA GLN A 332 6.37 15.41 -39.75
C GLN A 332 7.21 14.64 -38.72
N PRO A 333 8.28 15.24 -38.18
CA PRO A 333 9.06 14.62 -37.12
C PRO A 333 8.22 14.24 -35.90
N GLY A 334 8.56 13.13 -35.24
CA GLY A 334 7.91 12.69 -34.02
C GLY A 334 7.97 13.76 -32.92
N HIS A 335 6.92 13.83 -32.10
CA HIS A 335 6.86 14.78 -30.99
C HIS A 335 6.83 14.05 -29.66
N LEU A 336 7.39 14.70 -28.64
CA LEU A 336 7.20 14.33 -27.26
C LEU A 336 6.00 15.08 -26.69
N ARG A 337 5.05 14.36 -26.08
CA ARG A 337 3.82 14.92 -25.50
C ARG A 337 3.53 14.37 -24.12
N CYS A 338 2.80 15.11 -23.29
CA CYS A 338 2.32 14.59 -22.02
C CYS A 338 1.34 13.43 -22.25
N TYR A 339 1.49 12.35 -21.48
CA TYR A 339 0.55 11.23 -21.49
C TYR A 339 -0.85 11.66 -21.00
N ASN A 340 -0.91 12.53 -19.99
CA ASN A 340 -2.15 13.12 -19.53
C ASN A 340 -2.70 14.10 -20.58
N ARG A 341 -3.79 13.73 -21.23
CA ARG A 341 -4.44 14.53 -22.30
C ARG A 341 -5.09 15.81 -21.80
N HIS A 342 -5.33 15.93 -20.50
CA HIS A 342 -5.91 17.12 -19.88
C HIS A 342 -4.84 18.09 -19.35
N CYS A 343 -3.56 17.74 -19.46
CA CYS A 343 -2.47 18.60 -19.05
C CYS A 343 -2.19 19.68 -20.12
N ASN A 344 -1.98 20.92 -19.68
CA ASN A 344 -1.68 22.06 -20.54
C ASN A 344 -0.23 22.11 -21.05
N ASN A 345 0.60 21.12 -20.72
CA ASN A 345 1.99 21.06 -21.16
C ASN A 345 2.08 20.78 -22.66
N LYS A 346 2.61 21.74 -23.42
CA LYS A 346 2.62 21.71 -24.88
C LYS A 346 3.64 20.71 -25.40
N SER A 347 3.28 19.95 -26.44
CA SER A 347 4.22 19.03 -27.10
C SER A 347 5.27 19.77 -27.93
N THR A 348 6.44 19.16 -28.11
CA THR A 348 7.49 19.67 -28.99
C THR A 348 8.15 18.53 -29.77
N ARG A 349 8.94 18.86 -30.80
CA ARG A 349 9.68 17.86 -31.58
C ARG A 349 10.62 17.07 -30.67
N PHE A 350 10.70 15.77 -30.90
CA PHE A 350 11.53 14.87 -30.12
C PHE A 350 13.01 15.28 -30.14
N THR A 351 13.54 15.62 -31.32
CA THR A 351 14.94 16.02 -31.53
C THR A 351 15.36 17.20 -30.65
N TYR A 352 14.51 18.23 -30.55
CA TYR A 352 14.78 19.37 -29.67
C TYR A 352 14.95 18.97 -28.20
N VAL A 353 14.14 18.01 -27.72
CA VAL A 353 14.25 17.54 -26.32
C VAL A 353 15.51 16.73 -26.13
N GLU A 354 15.85 15.87 -27.08
CA GLU A 354 17.05 15.04 -27.04
C GLU A 354 18.34 15.89 -27.05
N GLU A 355 18.47 16.82 -28.00
CA GLU A 355 19.61 17.72 -28.10
C GLU A 355 19.75 18.61 -26.85
N LYS A 356 18.63 19.17 -26.38
CA LYS A 356 18.64 19.98 -25.17
C LYS A 356 19.01 19.18 -23.93
N LEU A 357 18.55 17.93 -23.81
CA LEU A 357 18.93 17.05 -22.70
C LEU A 357 20.44 16.82 -22.66
N LEU A 358 21.05 16.49 -23.80
CA LEU A 358 22.50 16.27 -23.89
C LEU A 358 23.28 17.55 -23.58
N ARG A 359 22.81 18.71 -24.05
CA ARG A 359 23.43 20.00 -23.73
C ARG A 359 23.36 20.29 -22.23
N THR A 360 22.19 20.15 -21.62
CA THR A 360 22.01 20.38 -20.18
C THR A 360 22.81 19.38 -19.33
N LEU A 361 23.01 18.14 -19.80
CA LEU A 361 23.91 17.19 -19.12
C LEU A 361 25.39 17.58 -19.21
N ARG A 362 25.83 18.17 -20.33
CA ARG A 362 27.20 18.69 -20.47
C ARG A 362 27.43 19.91 -19.58
N GLU A 363 26.47 20.83 -19.55
CA GLU A 363 26.49 22.00 -18.65
C GLU A 363 26.55 21.53 -17.19
N TRP A 364 25.67 20.59 -16.81
CA TRP A 364 25.68 20.00 -15.48
C TRP A 364 27.00 19.31 -15.14
N LEU A 365 27.57 18.53 -16.07
CA LEU A 365 28.86 17.87 -15.85
C LEU A 365 29.97 18.89 -15.63
N HIS A 366 30.01 19.97 -16.42
CA HIS A 366 30.99 21.04 -16.26
C HIS A 366 30.87 21.74 -14.90
N ASP A 367 29.66 22.13 -14.51
CA ASP A 367 29.40 22.74 -13.20
C ASP A 367 29.75 21.78 -12.05
N TYR A 368 29.47 20.49 -12.23
CA TYR A 368 29.78 19.46 -11.25
C TYR A 368 31.29 19.24 -11.13
N GLN A 369 32.03 19.24 -12.24
CA GLN A 369 33.51 19.19 -12.23
C GLN A 369 34.10 20.41 -11.51
N LEU A 370 33.62 21.62 -11.81
CA LEU A 370 34.10 22.85 -11.16
C LEU A 370 33.95 22.84 -9.64
N LYS A 371 32.90 22.19 -9.10
CA LYS A 371 32.72 22.02 -7.65
C LYS A 371 33.84 21.21 -6.99
N PHE A 372 34.46 20.29 -7.73
CA PHE A 372 35.47 19.37 -7.21
C PHE A 372 36.89 19.62 -7.75
N ASP A 373 37.05 20.41 -8.82
CA ASP A 373 38.34 20.82 -9.40
C ASP A 373 38.95 22.06 -8.72
N GLN A 374 38.19 22.82 -7.91
CA GLN A 374 38.68 24.07 -7.34
C GLN A 374 39.77 23.95 -6.27
N ASN A 375 40.20 22.75 -5.84
CA ASN A 375 41.40 22.57 -5.01
C ASN A 375 41.97 21.14 -5.11
N ASP A 376 43.11 21.02 -5.80
CA ASP A 376 43.99 19.85 -5.96
C ASP A 376 43.44 18.61 -6.72
N PRO A 377 44.26 17.98 -7.61
CA PRO A 377 43.98 16.63 -8.08
C PRO A 377 43.76 15.70 -6.89
N LEU A 378 42.87 14.71 -7.03
CA LEU A 378 42.66 13.69 -6.00
C LEU A 378 44.04 13.22 -5.51
N PRO A 379 44.37 13.37 -4.20
CA PRO A 379 45.57 12.74 -3.69
C PRO A 379 45.49 11.26 -4.06
N ASN A 380 46.61 10.66 -4.49
CA ASN A 380 46.70 9.21 -4.75
C ASN A 380 46.15 8.36 -3.57
N ASP A 381 46.02 8.98 -2.38
CA ASP A 381 45.58 8.41 -1.11
C ASP A 381 44.19 8.85 -0.60
N SER A 382 43.27 9.36 -1.45
CA SER A 382 41.89 9.71 -0.98
C SER A 382 41.18 8.58 -0.22
N SER A 383 41.32 7.33 -0.69
CA SER A 383 40.82 6.14 0.02
C SER A 383 41.49 5.94 1.38
N GLN A 384 42.79 6.19 1.49
CA GLN A 384 43.54 6.08 2.74
C GLN A 384 43.13 7.19 3.72
N LEU A 385 42.88 8.40 3.23
CA LEU A 385 42.39 9.51 4.06
C LEU A 385 41.00 9.23 4.64
N ILE A 386 40.08 8.68 3.82
CA ILE A 386 38.76 8.24 4.27
C ILE A 386 38.87 7.18 5.36
N GLU A 387 39.75 6.19 5.17
CA GLU A 387 39.96 5.13 6.15
C GLU A 387 40.56 5.66 7.46
N VAL A 388 41.54 6.56 7.39
CA VAL A 388 42.10 7.24 8.57
C VAL A 388 41.01 8.00 9.34
N LYS A 389 40.11 8.70 8.65
CA LYS A 389 38.98 9.40 9.29
C LYS A 389 37.98 8.43 9.92
N ARG A 390 37.67 7.30 9.28
CA ARG A 390 36.79 6.25 9.85
C ARG A 390 37.37 5.66 11.13
N VAL A 391 38.67 5.33 11.13
CA VAL A 391 39.38 4.85 12.33
C VAL A 391 39.37 5.92 13.43
N SER A 392 39.62 7.19 13.08
CA SER A 392 39.54 8.30 14.02
C SER A 392 38.15 8.43 14.68
N ILE A 393 37.07 8.34 13.89
CA ILE A 393 35.68 8.35 14.38
C ILE A 393 35.43 7.19 15.35
N GLN A 394 35.93 5.99 15.05
CA GLN A 394 35.77 4.84 15.92
C GLN A 394 36.50 5.05 17.25
N ASN A 395 37.72 5.58 17.22
CA ASN A 395 38.50 5.89 18.42
C ASN A 395 37.79 6.94 19.28
N ILE A 396 37.29 8.03 18.68
CA ILE A 396 36.56 9.08 19.41
C ILE A 396 35.26 8.54 20.03
N LYS A 397 34.53 7.67 19.32
CA LYS A 397 33.34 7.01 19.87
C LYS A 397 33.67 6.13 21.07
N GLN A 398 34.77 5.38 21.00
CA GLN A 398 35.23 4.56 22.11
C GLN A 398 35.64 5.41 23.32
N GLU A 399 36.33 6.53 23.10
CA GLU A 399 36.67 7.49 24.15
C GLU A 399 35.42 8.08 24.81
N LEU A 400 34.41 8.45 24.03
CA LEU A 400 33.13 8.95 24.56
C LEU A 400 32.41 7.90 25.43
N GLU A 401 32.45 6.63 25.05
CA GLU A 401 31.84 5.56 25.84
C GLU A 401 32.59 5.32 27.16
N ASN A 402 33.92 5.40 27.13
CA ASN A 402 34.75 5.36 28.32
C ASN A 402 34.43 6.54 29.25
N LEU A 403 34.27 7.76 28.72
CA LEU A 403 33.88 8.94 29.49
C LEU A 403 32.47 8.82 30.09
N LYS A 404 31.48 8.28 29.36
CA LYS A 404 30.15 8.00 29.94
C LYS A 404 30.21 6.98 31.06
N THR A 405 31.04 5.95 30.92
CA THR A 405 31.26 4.95 31.96
C THR A 405 31.87 5.58 33.22
N GLN A 406 32.86 6.47 33.04
CA GLN A 406 33.42 7.27 34.15
C GLN A 406 32.35 8.15 34.82
N LYS A 407 31.42 8.71 34.04
CA LYS A 407 30.29 9.48 34.58
C LYS A 407 29.38 8.63 35.47
N GLY A 408 29.03 7.43 35.02
CA GLY A 408 28.25 6.47 35.81
C GLY A 408 28.93 6.12 37.12
N ARG A 409 30.23 5.78 37.09
CA ARG A 409 31.02 5.47 38.29
C ARG A 409 31.13 6.63 39.26
N LEU A 410 31.05 7.88 38.78
CA LEU A 410 31.08 9.06 39.64
C LEU A 410 29.88 9.09 40.60
N HIS A 411 28.70 8.67 40.13
CA HIS A 411 27.51 8.54 40.97
C HIS A 411 27.69 7.45 42.03
N ASP A 412 28.22 6.28 41.67
CA ASP A 412 28.49 5.20 42.61
C ASP A 412 29.45 5.61 43.74
N LEU A 413 30.46 6.43 43.43
CA LEU A 413 31.44 6.91 44.41
C LEU A 413 30.85 7.93 45.40
N LEU A 414 29.90 8.75 44.96
CA LEU A 414 29.14 9.65 45.82
C LEU A 414 28.18 8.87 46.73
N GLU A 415 27.44 7.89 46.18
CA GLU A 415 26.51 7.06 46.94
C GLU A 415 27.20 6.25 48.05
N ARG A 416 28.44 5.81 47.81
CA ARG A 416 29.28 5.10 48.80
C ARG A 416 29.95 6.03 49.81
N GLY A 417 29.78 7.34 49.69
CA GLY A 417 30.41 8.34 50.56
C GLY A 417 31.93 8.44 50.41
N ILE A 418 32.49 7.97 49.28
CA ILE A 418 33.94 8.07 49.00
C ILE A 418 34.30 9.50 48.54
N TYR A 419 33.38 10.17 47.83
CA TYR A 419 33.49 11.58 47.47
C TYR A 419 32.51 12.42 48.27
N ASP A 420 32.94 13.61 48.67
CA ASP A 420 32.04 14.68 49.11
C ASP A 420 31.34 15.36 47.90
N GLU A 421 30.31 16.15 48.20
CA GLU A 421 29.51 16.84 47.16
C GLU A 421 30.37 17.79 46.32
N GLU A 422 31.34 18.47 46.92
CA GLU A 422 32.19 19.46 46.24
C GLU A 422 33.12 18.78 45.21
N THR A 423 33.80 17.71 45.62
CA THR A 423 34.67 16.88 44.77
C THR A 423 33.88 16.22 43.65
N TYR A 424 32.67 15.72 43.94
CA TYR A 424 31.79 15.16 42.92
C TYR A 424 31.39 16.22 41.87
N LEU A 425 30.98 17.42 42.30
CA LEU A 425 30.57 18.49 41.40
C LEU A 425 31.72 18.95 40.50
N GLU A 426 32.93 19.12 41.05
CA GLU A 426 34.12 19.48 40.28
C GLU A 426 34.44 18.44 39.21
N ARG A 427 34.49 17.16 39.59
CA ARG A 427 34.78 16.04 38.68
C ARG A 427 33.69 15.87 37.63
N SER A 428 32.42 16.02 38.02
CA SER A 428 31.27 15.93 37.11
C SER A 428 31.32 17.03 36.05
N LYS A 429 31.68 18.26 36.44
CA LYS A 429 31.86 19.39 35.52
C LYS A 429 33.00 19.14 34.54
N ASN A 430 34.19 18.74 35.01
CA ASN A 430 35.33 18.43 34.14
C ASN A 430 35.00 17.32 33.13
N LEU A 431 34.29 16.28 33.58
CA LEU A 431 33.91 15.18 32.73
C LEU A 431 32.86 15.59 31.69
N ALA A 432 31.92 16.46 32.07
CA ALA A 432 30.93 17.04 31.15
C ALA A 432 31.61 17.87 30.05
N GLU A 433 32.58 18.72 30.39
CA GLU A 433 33.37 19.50 29.43
C GLU A 433 34.12 18.59 28.44
N ARG A 434 34.80 17.55 28.93
CA ARG A 434 35.51 16.58 28.06
C ARG A 434 34.59 15.81 27.13
N ILE A 435 33.39 15.45 27.59
CA ILE A 435 32.37 14.79 26.75
C ILE A 435 31.91 15.73 25.65
N GLU A 436 31.68 16.99 25.97
CA GLU A 436 31.24 17.99 25.00
C GLU A 436 32.32 18.26 23.95
N ASP A 437 33.57 18.46 24.36
CA ASP A 437 34.70 18.64 23.44
C ASP A 437 34.85 17.46 22.47
N ARG A 438 34.76 16.23 22.98
CA ARG A 438 34.85 15.02 22.14
C ARG A 438 33.66 14.87 21.21
N ARG A 439 32.46 15.26 21.63
CA ARG A 439 31.27 15.28 20.76
C ARG A 439 31.45 16.27 19.61
N LYS A 440 31.92 17.48 19.90
CA LYS A 440 32.18 18.50 18.88
C LYS A 440 33.20 18.01 17.84
N VAL A 441 34.32 17.45 18.29
CA VAL A 441 35.34 16.89 17.39
C VAL A 441 34.78 15.72 16.57
N LEU A 442 33.92 14.88 17.16
CA LEU A 442 33.26 13.79 16.45
C LEU A 442 32.37 14.32 15.32
N GLU A 443 31.55 15.33 15.59
CA GLU A 443 30.66 15.95 14.60
C GLU A 443 31.46 16.58 13.45
N GLU A 444 32.50 17.35 13.76
CA GLU A 444 33.40 17.94 12.77
C GLU A 444 34.09 16.87 11.90
N THR A 445 34.53 15.77 12.52
CA THR A 445 35.20 14.67 11.80
C THR A 445 34.22 13.91 10.90
N ILE A 446 32.97 13.71 11.33
CA ILE A 446 31.93 13.06 10.52
C ILE A 446 31.58 13.92 9.30
N GLU A 447 31.38 15.22 9.48
CA GLU A 447 31.08 16.12 8.37
C GLU A 447 32.25 16.17 7.38
N SER A 448 33.47 16.23 7.89
CA SER A 448 34.69 16.20 7.07
C SER A 448 34.91 14.85 6.35
N LEU A 449 34.47 13.73 6.92
CA LEU A 449 34.48 12.42 6.25
C LEU A 449 33.47 12.39 5.12
N LYS A 450 32.25 12.86 5.37
CA LYS A 450 31.18 12.89 4.38
C LYS A 450 31.56 13.70 3.14
N GLN A 451 32.16 14.87 3.33
CA GLN A 451 32.65 15.69 2.22
C GLN A 451 33.72 14.98 1.37
N GLU A 452 34.60 14.20 2.02
CA GLU A 452 35.65 13.45 1.31
C GLU A 452 35.06 12.24 0.56
N GLU A 453 34.10 11.53 1.15
CA GLU A 453 33.38 10.44 0.50
C GLU A 453 32.57 10.94 -0.71
N GLU A 454 31.87 12.08 -0.58
CA GLU A 454 31.17 12.72 -1.68
C GLU A 454 32.12 13.14 -2.81
N ARG A 455 33.29 13.69 -2.47
CA ARG A 455 34.34 14.02 -3.44
C ARG A 455 34.89 12.80 -4.15
N GLN A 456 35.18 11.73 -3.41
CA GLN A 456 35.71 10.49 -3.98
C GLN A 456 34.70 9.85 -4.95
N GLU A 457 33.43 9.73 -4.53
CA GLU A 457 32.37 9.18 -5.37
C GLU A 457 32.17 10.02 -6.64
N ALA A 458 32.20 11.36 -6.51
CA ALA A 458 32.12 12.28 -7.63
C ALA A 458 33.24 12.05 -8.66
N GLN A 459 34.50 11.95 -8.23
CA GLN A 459 35.65 11.86 -9.11
C GLN A 459 35.88 10.45 -9.69
N VAL A 460 35.66 9.40 -8.89
CA VAL A 460 35.94 8.01 -9.31
C VAL A 460 34.78 7.41 -10.11
N ASN A 461 33.54 7.74 -9.75
CA ASN A 461 32.37 7.06 -10.29
C ASN A 461 31.50 7.98 -11.16
N ILE A 462 31.03 9.10 -10.61
CA ILE A 462 30.01 9.94 -11.25
C ILE A 462 30.56 10.65 -12.50
N ILE A 463 31.64 11.42 -12.36
CA ILE A 463 32.24 12.21 -13.46
C ILE A 463 32.68 11.30 -14.63
N PRO A 464 33.48 10.22 -14.42
CA PRO A 464 33.90 9.35 -15.51
C PRO A 464 32.73 8.67 -16.20
N LYS A 465 31.73 8.22 -15.44
CA LYS A 465 30.55 7.53 -15.98
C LYS A 465 29.68 8.45 -16.82
N VAL A 466 29.42 9.68 -16.37
CA VAL A 466 28.65 10.67 -17.13
C VAL A 466 29.40 11.10 -18.38
N LYS A 467 30.72 11.34 -18.29
CA LYS A 467 31.58 11.63 -19.44
C LYS A 467 31.55 10.51 -20.48
N HIS A 468 31.74 9.26 -20.03
CA HIS A 468 31.68 8.08 -20.89
C HIS A 468 30.33 7.94 -21.61
N VAL A 469 29.21 8.15 -20.90
CA VAL A 469 27.88 8.14 -21.51
C VAL A 469 27.74 9.24 -22.56
N LEU A 470 28.17 10.47 -22.28
CA LEU A 470 28.09 11.59 -23.22
C LEU A 470 28.96 11.39 -24.47
N ASP A 471 30.07 10.66 -24.36
CA ASP A 471 30.98 10.35 -25.47
C ASP A 471 30.48 9.18 -26.35
N ILE A 472 29.81 8.18 -25.75
CA ILE A 472 29.29 7.01 -26.46
C ILE A 472 27.90 7.27 -27.04
N TYR A 473 27.06 8.07 -26.37
CA TYR A 473 25.66 8.30 -26.78
C TYR A 473 25.53 8.73 -28.26
N PRO A 474 26.36 9.64 -28.81
CA PRO A 474 26.27 10.02 -30.22
C PRO A 474 26.70 8.92 -31.20
N LYS A 475 27.45 7.91 -30.75
CA LYS A 475 28.04 6.85 -31.60
C LYS A 475 27.12 5.64 -31.83
N SER A 476 26.01 5.54 -31.10
CA SER A 476 25.04 4.44 -31.27
C SER A 476 23.75 4.95 -31.90
N ASP A 477 23.25 4.26 -32.93
CA ASP A 477 21.94 4.56 -33.51
C ASP A 477 20.80 3.72 -32.91
N ASN A 478 21.12 2.80 -32.00
CA ASN A 478 20.13 1.94 -31.35
C ASN A 478 19.41 2.69 -30.20
N PRO A 479 18.09 2.93 -30.28
CA PRO A 479 17.35 3.65 -29.24
C PRO A 479 17.35 2.95 -27.87
N GLU A 480 17.44 1.62 -27.83
CA GLU A 480 17.48 0.85 -26.59
C GLU A 480 18.82 1.01 -25.87
N GLN A 481 19.94 0.92 -26.60
CA GLN A 481 21.27 1.17 -26.04
C GLN A 481 21.39 2.61 -25.52
N LYS A 482 20.95 3.59 -26.32
CA LYS A 482 20.88 5.01 -25.91
C LYS A 482 20.02 5.20 -24.65
N ASN A 483 18.88 4.53 -24.54
CA ASN A 483 18.05 4.60 -23.33
C ASN A 483 18.74 4.02 -22.10
N LEU A 484 19.43 2.89 -22.25
CA LEU A 484 20.17 2.25 -21.18
C LEU A 484 21.30 3.16 -20.67
N LEU A 485 22.07 3.75 -21.59
CA LEU A 485 23.13 4.71 -21.25
C LEU A 485 22.58 5.89 -20.43
N LEU A 486 21.49 6.51 -20.87
CA LEU A 486 20.88 7.62 -20.12
C LEU A 486 20.30 7.18 -18.77
N LYS A 487 19.65 6.01 -18.68
CA LYS A 487 19.13 5.48 -17.40
C LYS A 487 20.21 5.15 -16.39
N ASN A 488 21.44 4.90 -16.82
CA ASN A 488 22.56 4.65 -15.91
C ASN A 488 23.04 5.92 -15.20
N ILE A 489 22.78 7.10 -15.76
CA ILE A 489 23.24 8.39 -15.21
C ILE A 489 22.10 9.32 -14.79
N LEU A 490 20.87 9.08 -15.25
CA LEU A 490 19.72 9.96 -15.03
C LEU A 490 18.61 9.23 -14.28
N GLU A 491 18.09 9.83 -13.21
CA GLU A 491 16.87 9.36 -12.55
C GLU A 491 15.66 9.78 -13.39
N LYS A 492 15.60 11.07 -13.75
CA LYS A 492 14.55 11.68 -14.58
C LYS A 492 15.01 13.03 -15.12
N ALA A 493 14.26 13.57 -16.08
CA ALA A 493 14.30 14.99 -16.42
C ALA A 493 12.88 15.55 -16.50
N THR A 494 12.63 16.74 -15.97
CA THR A 494 11.33 17.39 -16.02
C THR A 494 11.25 18.33 -17.22
N TYR A 495 10.11 18.28 -17.90
CA TYR A 495 9.83 19.05 -19.10
C TYR A 495 8.65 19.99 -18.86
N ARG A 496 8.83 21.27 -19.19
CA ARG A 496 7.76 22.28 -19.17
C ARG A 496 7.79 23.15 -20.42
N LYS A 497 6.66 23.24 -21.11
CA LYS A 497 6.47 24.17 -22.23
C LYS A 497 5.10 24.84 -22.18
N GLU A 498 5.12 26.16 -22.14
CA GLU A 498 3.95 27.01 -22.13
C GLU A 498 3.33 27.17 -23.52
N ARG A 499 2.06 27.59 -23.58
CA ARG A 499 1.30 27.67 -24.84
C ARG A 499 1.89 28.64 -25.86
N TYR A 500 2.41 29.78 -25.38
CA TYR A 500 2.99 30.83 -26.22
C TYR A 500 4.34 30.41 -26.82
N GLN A 501 5.13 29.60 -26.10
CA GLN A 501 6.46 29.18 -26.50
C GLN A 501 6.48 28.34 -27.80
N ARG A 502 7.50 28.56 -28.65
CA ARG A 502 7.70 27.93 -29.98
C ARG A 502 9.08 27.26 -30.08
N GLY A 503 9.21 26.26 -30.96
CA GLY A 503 10.50 25.59 -31.22
C GLY A 503 11.18 25.04 -29.95
N GLU A 504 12.41 25.49 -29.69
CA GLU A 504 13.25 25.11 -28.54
C GLU A 504 12.96 25.86 -27.24
N GLN A 505 12.00 26.80 -27.25
CA GLN A 505 11.58 27.52 -26.05
C GLN A 505 10.79 26.55 -25.14
N PHE A 506 11.47 25.93 -24.20
CA PHE A 506 10.91 25.12 -23.12
C PHE A 506 11.94 24.94 -22.01
N THR A 507 11.51 24.63 -20.80
CA THR A 507 12.40 24.33 -19.68
C THR A 507 12.61 22.83 -19.58
N LEU A 508 13.86 22.42 -19.38
CA LEU A 508 14.25 21.04 -19.13
C LEU A 508 15.19 21.02 -17.94
N VAL A 509 14.81 20.33 -16.85
CA VAL A 509 15.65 20.20 -15.65
C VAL A 509 16.05 18.74 -15.50
N VAL A 510 17.34 18.48 -15.33
CA VAL A 510 17.89 17.13 -15.20
C VAL A 510 18.07 16.75 -13.74
N TYR A 511 17.81 15.49 -13.42
CA TYR A 511 18.03 14.90 -12.10
C TYR A 511 18.95 13.68 -12.28
N PRO A 512 20.28 13.89 -12.18
CA PRO A 512 21.26 12.82 -12.27
C PRO A 512 21.13 11.82 -11.11
N LYS A 513 21.60 10.60 -11.33
CA LYS A 513 21.81 9.62 -10.26
C LYS A 513 23.16 9.93 -9.61
N LEU A 514 23.09 10.63 -8.48
CA LEU A 514 24.21 10.87 -7.58
C LEU A 514 24.39 9.67 -6.65
#